data_AF-A0A6L9MG99-F1
#
_entry.id   AF-A0A6L9MG99-F1
#
_cell.length_a   1.000
_cell.length_b   1.000
_cell.length_c   1.000
_cell.angle_alpha   90.00
_cell.angle_beta   90.00
_cell.angle_gamma   90.00
#
_symmetry.space_group_name_H-M   'P 1'
#
loop_
_entity.id
_entity.type
_entity.pdbx_description
1 polymer ?
#
loop_
_entity_poly.entity_id
_entity_poly.type
_entity_poly.pdbx_seq_one_letter_code
_entity_poly.pdbx_strand_id
1 'polypeptide(L)' 'MDDTAKDLAAKIAAAERERTVWSEGRKAFRAGGIAVLNPHSPRSPDHTLWAEGFDAEREATKAPIWSE' A
#
# COMPACT_ATOMS: atom_id res chain seq x y z
N MET A 1 23.54 3.69 -24.03
CA MET A 1 23.84 3.66 -22.58
C MET A 1 22.86 4.52 -21.78
N ASP A 2 22.25 5.55 -22.36
CA ASP A 2 21.28 6.44 -21.69
C ASP A 2 19.89 5.78 -21.45
N ASP A 3 19.43 4.93 -22.37
CA ASP A 3 18.09 4.32 -22.28
C ASP A 3 17.93 3.35 -21.10
N THR A 4 18.99 2.62 -20.74
CA THR A 4 18.96 1.70 -19.59
C THR A 4 18.89 2.45 -18.26
N ALA A 5 19.56 3.59 -18.15
CA ALA A 5 19.51 4.41 -16.94
C ALA A 5 18.12 5.05 -16.77
N LYS A 6 17.51 5.50 -17.86
CA LYS A 6 16.14 6.03 -17.87
C LYS A 6 15.09 4.98 -17.49
N ASP A 7 15.20 3.77 -18.03
CA ASP A 7 14.32 2.65 -17.68
C ASP A 7 14.45 2.27 -16.19
N LEU A 8 15.68 2.21 -15.67
CA LEU A 8 15.91 1.95 -14.25
C LEU A 8 15.29 3.04 -13.36
N ALA A 9 15.47 4.32 -13.70
CA ALA A 9 14.88 5.42 -12.96
C ALA A 9 13.34 5.35 -12.96
N ALA A 10 12.73 5.01 -14.10
CA ALA A 10 11.28 4.83 -14.19
C ALA A 10 10.77 3.69 -13.30
N LYS A 11 11.50 2.57 -13.25
CA LYS A 11 11.17 1.43 -12.38
C LYS A 11 11.30 1.77 -10.90
N ILE A 12 12.31 2.52 -10.51
CA ILE A 12 12.49 2.98 -9.13
C ILE A 12 11.31 3.89 -8.74
N ALA A 13 10.96 4.86 -9.58
CA ALA A 13 9.84 5.76 -9.32
C ALA A 13 8.50 5.00 -9.20
N ALA A 14 8.28 3.99 -10.05
CA ALA A 14 7.10 3.12 -9.95
C ALA A 14 7.07 2.36 -8.63
N ALA A 15 8.18 1.76 -8.22
CA ALA A 15 8.28 1.04 -6.95
C ALA A 15 8.05 1.94 -5.72
N GLU A 16 8.56 3.18 -5.74
CA GLU A 16 8.33 4.17 -4.68
C GLU A 16 6.85 4.56 -4.59
N ARG A 17 6.19 4.74 -5.75
CA ARG A 17 4.76 5.00 -5.83
C ARG A 17 3.95 3.85 -5.23
N GLU A 18 4.22 2.62 -5.65
CA GLU A 18 3.53 1.43 -5.16
C GLU A 18 3.68 1.26 -3.65
N ARG A 19 4.91 1.41 -3.13
CA ARG A 19 5.19 1.38 -1.70
C ARG A 19 4.41 2.45 -0.93
N THR A 20 4.31 3.65 -1.49
CA THR A 20 3.58 4.77 -0.89
C THR A 20 2.10 4.43 -0.75
N VAL A 21 1.46 4.02 -1.85
CA VAL A 21 0.03 3.68 -1.88
C VAL A 21 -0.31 2.54 -0.92
N TRP A 22 0.51 1.49 -0.90
CA TRP A 22 0.35 0.39 0.06
C TRP A 22 0.49 0.86 1.53
N SER A 23 1.46 1.75 1.80
CA SER A 23 1.66 2.30 3.14
C SER A 23 0.52 3.22 3.58
N GLU A 24 -0.12 3.92 2.64
CA GLU A 24 -1.31 4.74 2.89
C GLU A 24 -2.50 3.87 3.31
N GLY A 25 -2.71 2.72 2.66
CA GLY A 25 -3.73 1.74 3.06
C GLY A 25 -3.56 1.28 4.50
N ARG A 26 -2.33 0.93 4.89
CA ARG A 26 -2.02 0.56 6.29
C ARG A 26 -2.31 1.69 7.28
N LYS A 27 -1.90 2.91 6.94
CA LYS A 27 -2.12 4.08 7.80
C LYS A 27 -3.61 4.39 7.94
N ALA A 28 -4.38 4.25 6.87
CA ALA A 28 -5.82 4.44 6.89
C ALA A 28 -6.52 3.47 7.85
N PHE A 29 -6.18 2.18 7.81
CA PHE A 29 -6.72 1.21 8.78
C PHE A 29 -6.36 1.59 10.22
N ARG A 30 -5.08 1.94 10.48
CA ARG A 30 -4.66 2.38 11.83
C ARG A 30 -5.41 3.62 12.33
N ALA A 31 -5.74 4.54 11.43
CA ALA A 31 -6.37 5.81 11.78
C ALA A 31 -7.88 5.70 12.02
N GLY A 32 -8.60 4.90 11.21
CA GLY A 32 -10.06 4.86 11.24
C GLY A 32 -10.71 3.48 11.23
N GLY A 33 -9.91 2.40 11.26
CA GLY A 33 -10.41 1.03 11.26
C GLY A 33 -11.26 0.72 10.02
N ILE A 34 -12.27 -0.15 10.20
CA ILE A 34 -13.10 -0.69 9.10
C ILE A 34 -13.99 0.33 8.39
N ALA A 35 -14.18 1.52 8.95
CA ALA A 35 -15.07 2.54 8.40
C ALA A 35 -14.41 3.37 7.28
N VAL A 36 -13.09 3.25 7.09
CA VAL A 36 -12.37 4.03 6.08
C VAL A 36 -12.57 3.46 4.70
N LEU A 37 -12.89 4.35 3.75
CA LEU A 37 -13.08 4.01 2.35
C LEU A 37 -11.77 4.22 1.56
N ASN A 38 -11.54 3.34 0.59
CA ASN A 38 -10.43 3.48 -0.34
C ASN A 38 -10.65 4.73 -1.23
N PRO A 39 -9.72 5.70 -1.25
CA PRO A 39 -9.88 6.93 -2.04
C PRO A 39 -9.61 6.72 -3.54
N HIS A 40 -9.01 5.59 -3.93
CA HIS A 40 -8.64 5.32 -5.32
C HIS A 40 -9.81 4.72 -6.10
N SER A 41 -9.90 5.06 -7.39
CA SER A 41 -10.90 4.53 -8.30
C SER A 41 -10.86 2.99 -8.34
N PRO A 42 -11.98 2.26 -8.24
CA PRO A 42 -12.02 0.78 -8.22
C PRO A 42 -11.32 0.05 -9.37
N ARG A 43 -11.00 0.74 -10.47
CA ARG A 43 -10.30 0.16 -11.64
C ARG A 43 -8.82 0.56 -11.72
N SER A 44 -8.31 1.36 -10.78
CA SER A 44 -6.90 1.75 -10.79
C SER A 44 -6.04 0.69 -10.09
N PRO A 45 -4.77 0.52 -10.51
CA PRO A 45 -3.81 -0.31 -9.78
C PRO A 45 -3.64 0.12 -8.31
N ASP A 46 -3.78 1.42 -8.05
CA ASP A 46 -3.69 1.97 -6.69
C ASP A 46 -4.79 1.50 -5.77
N HIS A 47 -5.98 1.24 -6.31
CA HIS A 47 -7.08 0.72 -5.52
C HIS A 47 -6.72 -0.64 -4.92
N THR A 48 -6.16 -1.54 -5.74
CA THR A 48 -5.72 -2.85 -5.29
C THR A 48 -4.57 -2.73 -4.28
N LEU A 49 -3.52 -1.95 -4.59
CA LEU A 49 -2.36 -1.78 -3.71
C LEU A 49 -2.73 -1.19 -2.34
N TRP A 50 -3.60 -0.19 -2.34
CA TRP A 50 -4.10 0.42 -1.10
C TRP A 50 -4.91 -0.60 -0.29
N ALA A 51 -5.80 -1.36 -0.94
CA ALA A 51 -6.62 -2.37 -0.28
C ALA A 51 -5.77 -3.48 0.33
N GLU A 52 -4.72 -3.94 -0.37
CA GLU A 52 -3.76 -4.91 0.15
C GLU A 52 -3.04 -4.40 1.40
N GLY A 53 -2.62 -3.13 1.40
CA GLY A 53 -2.03 -2.50 2.58
C GLY A 53 -3.01 -2.41 3.74
N PHE A 54 -4.24 -1.97 3.47
CA PHE A 54 -5.29 -1.88 4.47
C PHE A 54 -5.60 -3.24 5.10
N ASP A 55 -5.78 -4.28 4.30
CA ASP A 55 -6.05 -5.63 4.76
C ASP A 55 -4.85 -6.24 5.51
N ALA A 56 -3.61 -6.00 5.07
CA ALA A 56 -2.42 -6.46 5.77
C ALA A 56 -2.36 -5.92 7.20
N GLU A 57 -2.67 -4.64 7.40
CA GLU A 57 -2.72 -4.05 8.75
C GLU A 57 -3.92 -4.59 9.54
N ARG A 58 -5.07 -4.75 8.91
CA ARG A 58 -6.25 -5.36 9.55
C ARG A 58 -5.93 -6.74 10.10
N GLU A 59 -5.32 -7.61 9.30
CA GLU A 59 -4.96 -8.96 9.74
C GLU A 59 -3.88 -8.93 10.84
N ALA A 60 -2.92 -8.00 10.76
CA ALA A 60 -1.91 -7.82 11.81
C ALA A 60 -2.54 -7.47 13.18
N THR A 61 -3.64 -6.71 13.21
CA THR A 61 -4.35 -6.42 14.46
C THR A 61 -5.16 -7.59 15.03
N LYS A 62 -5.47 -8.60 14.20
CA LYS A 62 -6.15 -9.82 14.64
C LYS A 62 -5.19 -10.90 15.12
N ALA A 63 -3.92 -10.81 14.76
CA ALA A 63 -2.91 -11.76 15.21
C ALA A 63 -2.78 -11.65 16.74
N PRO A 64 -2.81 -12.78 17.47
CA PRO A 64 -2.62 -12.75 18.91
C PRO A 64 -1.25 -12.13 19.21
N ILE A 65 -1.24 -11.14 20.10
CA ILE A 65 -0.02 -10.68 20.74
C ILE A 65 0.46 -11.89 21.53
N TRP A 66 1.50 -12.58 21.08
CA TRP A 66 2.16 -13.56 21.92
C TRP A 66 2.66 -12.79 23.14
N SER A 67 1.93 -12.92 24.25
CA SER A 67 2.32 -12.44 25.56
C SER A 67 3.45 -13.34 26.05
N GLU A 68 4.66 -12.79 26.13
CA GLU A 68 5.75 -13.34 26.95
C GLU A 68 5.40 -13.31 28.44
#